data_AF-A0A426U4U5-F1
#
_entry.id   AF-A0A426U4U5-F1
#
_cell.length_a   1.000
_cell.length_b   1.000
_cell.length_c   1.000
_cell.angle_alpha   90.00
_cell.angle_beta   90.00
_cell.angle_gamma   90.00
#
_symmetry.space_group_name_H-M   'P 1'
#
loop_
_entity.id
_entity.type
_entity.pdbx_description
1 polymer ?
#
loop_
_entity_poly.entity_id
_entity_poly.type
_entity_poly.pdbx_seq_one_letter_code
_entity_poly.pdbx_strand_id
1 'polypeptide(L)'
;MHYEIDILLTDLRHTIADLGKDGGLITPAVYDTAQVLRWAPPVEGIWPALDWLHAEQHADGGWGDPATPRTRDLPTLAAVLAIHTHCSRRHSQEAVRRGVAFLARQACYWEGDLANDLTIGIEMLLPRLLEQAVEQGLAIDAAPYQHLFALGKRRLELIQKLRPGRGTTALHSWEAWGSHASAELIDNDGSVGSNLAATACWLHCAGEHGASAESRTAAQDYIRRASLATGLGIPGVVPSCWPFNRFEQVFSLHTLYLGNLLTLPQLATSLAPQLDALEHAFTPHGIGYNDCFTPDGDDTAASIAVLHRMGRRVDYTALQHFAASDHFCAWPYELQPSVSVTAHAIDTLRLIGKDPTPYVGFLLKHQLADGRWPGDKWNRSWLYTTWRVIAALARDYPEKLRQTAYTILAYQHRDGGWGIGGSSSEETAYALLALRSLSRNAIRYDGMQESIERADRWMIQNYRPLTHETMACWLSKEVYRPRRIAHVVELTALLSKHPELTEGREDPD
;
A
#
# COMPACT_ATOMS: atom_id res chain seq x y z
N MET A 1 31.33 -9.52 -11.03
CA MET A 1 30.14 -9.97 -11.78
C MET A 1 29.49 -11.17 -11.09
N HIS A 2 30.07 -12.38 -11.10
CA HIS A 2 29.49 -13.56 -10.41
C HIS A 2 29.20 -13.32 -8.91
N TYR A 3 30.14 -12.73 -8.16
CA TYR A 3 29.95 -12.45 -6.73
C TYR A 3 28.79 -11.46 -6.43
N GLU A 4 28.54 -10.50 -7.31
CA GLU A 4 27.44 -9.52 -7.15
C GLU A 4 26.08 -10.20 -7.34
N ILE A 5 25.96 -11.02 -8.40
CA ILE A 5 24.76 -11.81 -8.68
C ILE A 5 24.48 -12.77 -7.52
N ASP A 6 25.50 -13.44 -6.98
CA ASP A 6 25.35 -14.38 -5.86
C ASP A 6 24.85 -13.68 -4.59
N ILE A 7 25.32 -12.46 -4.29
CA ILE A 7 24.82 -11.66 -3.17
C ILE A 7 23.35 -11.32 -3.37
N LEU A 8 22.99 -10.78 -4.54
CA LEU A 8 21.62 -10.34 -4.84
C LEU A 8 20.64 -11.52 -4.84
N LEU A 9 21.02 -12.66 -5.42
CA LEU A 9 20.22 -13.89 -5.39
C LEU A 9 20.08 -14.45 -3.97
N THR A 10 21.14 -14.35 -3.16
CA THR A 10 21.07 -14.79 -1.77
C THR A 10 20.14 -13.90 -0.97
N ASP A 11 20.22 -12.59 -1.10
CA ASP A 11 19.30 -11.65 -0.45
C ASP A 11 17.85 -11.90 -0.90
N LEU A 12 17.64 -12.04 -2.22
CA LEU A 12 16.30 -12.32 -2.76
C LEU A 12 15.72 -13.62 -2.23
N ARG A 13 16.51 -14.70 -2.15
CA ARG A 13 16.04 -15.99 -1.59
C ARG A 13 15.63 -15.89 -0.13
N HIS A 14 16.38 -15.14 0.68
CA HIS A 14 16.02 -14.92 2.09
C HIS A 14 14.75 -14.08 2.20
N THR A 15 14.65 -13.02 1.39
CA THR A 15 13.46 -12.16 1.36
C THR A 15 12.22 -12.94 0.93
N ILE A 16 12.31 -13.78 -0.11
CA ILE A 16 11.22 -14.66 -0.55
C ILE A 16 10.83 -15.64 0.56
N ALA A 17 11.81 -16.24 1.26
CA ALA A 17 11.54 -17.19 2.34
C ALA A 17 10.79 -16.55 3.52
N ASP A 18 11.04 -15.26 3.79
CA ASP A 18 10.39 -14.52 4.87
C ASP A 18 9.07 -13.84 4.46
N LEU A 19 8.61 -13.95 3.20
CA LEU A 19 7.33 -13.36 2.78
C LEU A 19 6.17 -13.91 3.62
N GLY A 20 5.32 -13.00 4.10
CA GLY A 20 4.16 -13.28 4.93
C GLY A 20 4.47 -13.61 6.40
N LYS A 21 5.74 -13.82 6.75
CA LYS A 21 6.17 -14.14 8.12
C LYS A 21 5.78 -13.02 9.08
N ASP A 22 5.28 -13.41 10.26
CA ASP A 22 4.76 -12.52 11.31
C ASP A 22 3.63 -11.59 10.85
N GLY A 23 2.89 -11.99 9.81
CA GLY A 23 1.84 -11.18 9.20
C GLY A 23 2.33 -10.08 8.25
N GLY A 24 3.64 -10.04 7.97
CA GLY A 24 4.31 -9.10 7.08
C GLY A 24 5.19 -8.07 7.79
N LEU A 25 6.01 -7.35 7.01
CA LEU A 25 6.88 -6.27 7.51
C LEU A 25 6.53 -4.92 6.85
N ILE A 26 5.99 -4.00 7.65
CA ILE A 26 5.38 -2.74 7.20
C ILE A 26 5.85 -1.58 8.08
N THR A 27 5.99 -0.37 7.53
CA THR A 27 6.36 0.80 8.34
C THR A 27 5.30 1.14 9.39
N PRO A 28 5.70 1.74 10.53
CA PRO A 28 4.74 2.27 11.49
C PRO A 28 3.87 3.38 10.87
N ALA A 29 2.67 3.53 11.42
CA ALA A 29 1.65 4.47 10.98
C ALA A 29 1.30 5.41 12.14
N VAL A 30 1.41 6.73 11.92
CA VAL A 30 1.14 7.74 12.94
C VAL A 30 -0.32 7.73 13.34
N TYR A 31 -1.23 7.62 12.36
CA TYR A 31 -2.67 7.65 12.59
C TYR A 31 -3.10 6.48 13.49
N ASP A 32 -2.81 5.25 13.09
CA ASP A 32 -3.19 4.05 13.85
C ASP A 32 -2.51 4.00 15.22
N THR A 33 -1.23 4.38 15.31
CA THR A 33 -0.51 4.49 16.59
C THR A 33 -1.19 5.46 17.56
N ALA A 34 -1.56 6.65 17.08
CA ALA A 34 -2.25 7.64 17.90
C ALA A 34 -3.61 7.14 18.40
N GLN A 35 -4.37 6.44 17.55
CA GLN A 35 -5.67 5.88 17.93
C GLN A 35 -5.53 4.72 18.92
N VAL A 36 -4.55 3.83 18.73
CA VAL A 36 -4.21 2.78 19.70
C VAL A 36 -3.87 3.39 21.05
N LEU A 37 -3.02 4.42 21.11
CA LEU A 37 -2.69 5.08 22.38
C LEU A 37 -3.92 5.69 23.07
N ARG A 38 -4.88 6.24 22.32
CA ARG A 38 -6.08 6.86 22.90
C ARG A 38 -7.10 5.84 23.42
N TRP A 39 -7.22 4.68 22.75
CA TRP A 39 -8.33 3.76 22.98
C TRP A 39 -7.93 2.42 23.59
N ALA A 40 -6.71 1.94 23.32
CA ALA A 40 -6.19 0.66 23.82
C ALA A 40 -4.69 0.78 24.16
N PRO A 41 -4.32 1.60 25.16
CA PRO A 41 -2.92 1.84 25.51
C PRO A 41 -2.21 0.53 25.91
N PRO A 42 -0.91 0.36 25.55
CA PRO A 42 -0.14 -0.84 25.88
C PRO A 42 0.03 -1.01 27.39
N VAL A 43 0.04 -2.26 27.85
CA VAL A 43 0.18 -2.62 29.28
C VAL A 43 1.57 -2.26 29.82
N GLU A 44 2.57 -2.21 28.94
CA GLU A 44 3.95 -1.81 29.22
C GLU A 44 4.09 -0.30 29.46
N GLY A 45 3.05 0.48 29.13
CA GLY A 45 3.01 1.93 29.28
C GLY A 45 3.16 2.69 27.97
N ILE A 46 2.62 3.91 27.94
CA ILE A 46 2.47 4.71 26.71
C ILE A 46 3.73 5.49 26.31
N TRP A 47 4.70 5.67 27.22
CA TRP A 47 5.79 6.62 27.02
C TRP A 47 6.67 6.32 25.80
N PRO A 48 7.10 5.08 25.52
CA PRO A 48 7.92 4.79 24.34
C PRO A 48 7.22 5.16 23.02
N ALA A 49 5.94 4.84 22.89
CA ALA A 49 5.15 5.16 21.70
C ALA A 49 4.81 6.67 21.61
N LEU A 50 4.61 7.34 22.74
CA LEU A 50 4.40 8.79 22.78
C LEU A 50 5.67 9.56 22.42
N ASP A 51 6.83 9.09 22.88
CA ASP A 51 8.15 9.64 22.50
C ASP A 51 8.41 9.42 21.00
N TRP A 52 8.02 8.26 20.46
CA TRP A 52 8.03 8.03 19.01
C TRP A 52 7.14 9.03 18.27
N LEU A 53 5.88 9.25 18.69
CA LEU A 53 5.01 10.28 18.09
C LEU A 53 5.65 11.68 18.15
N HIS A 54 6.33 12.04 19.24
CA HIS A 54 7.06 13.31 19.32
C HIS A 54 8.19 13.41 18.30
N ALA A 55 8.94 12.32 18.08
CA ALA A 55 10.04 12.27 17.12
C ALA A 55 9.58 12.35 15.66
N GLU A 56 8.37 11.85 15.35
CA GLU A 56 7.78 11.89 14.01
C GLU A 56 7.21 13.27 13.62
N GLN A 57 7.19 14.25 14.53
CA GLN A 57 6.72 15.59 14.20
C GLN A 57 7.73 16.34 13.31
N HIS A 58 7.34 16.69 12.09
CA HIS A 58 8.19 17.48 11.19
C HIS A 58 8.36 18.92 11.67
N ALA A 59 9.39 19.61 11.16
CA ALA A 59 9.69 21.00 11.54
C ALA A 59 8.52 21.96 11.33
N ASP A 60 7.70 21.75 10.30
CA ASP A 60 6.48 22.52 10.03
C ASP A 60 5.34 22.27 11.04
N GLY A 61 5.48 21.29 11.92
CA GLY A 61 4.52 20.95 12.97
C GLY A 61 3.54 19.84 12.62
N GLY A 62 3.51 19.38 11.36
CA GLY A 62 2.65 18.27 10.95
C GLY A 62 3.33 16.91 11.08
N TRP A 63 2.54 15.86 10.94
CA TRP A 63 2.96 14.47 10.83
C TRP A 63 2.67 13.90 9.43
N GLY A 64 3.26 12.76 9.10
CA GLY A 64 3.13 12.11 7.79
C GLY A 64 4.00 12.77 6.71
N ASP A 65 4.08 12.13 5.55
CA ASP A 65 5.06 12.47 4.51
C ASP A 65 4.83 13.86 3.87
N PRO A 66 5.78 14.80 3.99
CA PRO A 66 5.72 16.13 3.37
C PRO A 66 5.58 16.13 1.84
N ALA A 67 5.99 15.06 1.15
CA ALA A 67 5.85 14.92 -0.29
C ALA A 67 4.40 14.59 -0.73
N THR A 68 3.51 14.27 0.20
CA THR A 68 2.05 14.14 -0.05
C THR A 68 1.25 15.01 0.92
N PRO A 69 1.22 16.34 0.72
CA PRO A 69 0.62 17.26 1.68
C PRO A 69 -0.83 16.92 2.06
N ARG A 70 -1.65 16.49 1.11
CA ARG A 70 -3.08 16.17 1.35
C ARG A 70 -3.32 14.98 2.27
N THR A 71 -2.33 14.12 2.49
CA THR A 71 -2.45 12.94 3.36
C THR A 71 -2.06 13.23 4.81
N ARG A 72 -1.63 14.45 5.14
CA ARG A 72 -1.02 14.79 6.43
C ARG A 72 -2.00 15.27 7.50
N ASP A 73 -3.19 15.73 7.13
CA ASP A 73 -4.19 16.24 8.07
C ASP A 73 -4.68 15.15 9.04
N LEU A 74 -4.96 13.96 8.51
CA LEU A 74 -5.43 12.82 9.28
C LEU A 74 -4.42 12.35 10.37
N PRO A 75 -3.16 11.99 10.04
CA PRO A 75 -2.19 11.62 11.05
C PRO A 75 -1.82 12.78 11.98
N THR A 76 -1.78 14.02 11.49
CA THR A 76 -1.50 15.20 12.34
C THR A 76 -2.56 15.37 13.42
N LEU A 77 -3.84 15.35 13.04
CA LEU A 77 -4.92 15.55 14.00
C LEU A 77 -5.00 14.39 15.00
N ALA A 78 -4.78 13.16 14.55
CA ALA A 78 -4.73 12.00 15.44
C ALA A 78 -3.58 12.13 16.46
N ALA A 79 -2.36 12.47 16.02
CA ALA A 79 -1.21 12.68 16.89
C ALA A 79 -1.44 13.82 17.89
N VAL A 80 -2.01 14.95 17.44
CA VAL A 80 -2.39 16.07 18.32
C VAL A 80 -3.34 15.60 19.42
N LEU A 81 -4.40 14.87 19.08
CA LEU A 81 -5.37 14.35 20.05
C LEU A 81 -4.72 13.37 21.04
N ALA A 82 -3.85 12.46 20.57
CA ALA A 82 -3.16 11.51 21.42
C ALA A 82 -2.20 12.20 22.41
N ILE A 83 -1.38 13.14 21.92
CA ILE A 83 -0.45 13.91 22.76
C ILE A 83 -1.21 14.76 23.78
N HIS A 84 -2.27 15.46 23.35
CA HIS A 84 -3.11 16.29 24.22
C HIS A 84 -3.81 15.47 25.31
N THR A 85 -4.25 14.25 24.99
CA THR A 85 -4.91 13.34 25.94
C THR A 85 -3.96 12.87 27.05
N HIS A 86 -2.69 12.61 26.71
CA HIS A 86 -1.78 11.88 27.60
C HIS A 86 -0.69 12.70 28.27
N CYS A 87 -0.37 13.91 27.78
CA CYS A 87 0.77 14.66 28.29
C CYS A 87 0.57 16.19 28.29
N SER A 88 0.65 16.78 29.49
CA SER A 88 0.56 18.24 29.71
C SER A 88 1.93 18.92 29.87
N ARG A 89 3.04 18.22 29.61
CA ARG A 89 4.39 18.80 29.67
C ARG A 89 4.54 19.92 28.65
N ARG A 90 5.37 20.92 28.95
CA ARG A 90 5.61 22.09 28.07
C ARG A 90 5.96 21.71 26.63
N HIS A 91 6.82 20.70 26.46
CA HIS A 91 7.18 20.20 25.12
C HIS A 91 5.96 19.64 24.37
N SER A 92 5.13 18.85 25.04
CA SER A 92 3.92 18.27 24.43
C SER A 92 2.87 19.32 24.10
N GLN A 93 2.70 20.33 24.95
CA GLN A 93 1.85 21.49 24.65
C GLN A 93 2.35 22.29 23.43
N GLU A 94 3.67 22.40 23.25
CA GLU A 94 4.26 23.04 22.07
C GLU A 94 4.04 22.20 20.81
N ALA A 95 4.21 20.88 20.89
CA ALA A 95 3.93 19.96 19.79
C ALA A 95 2.45 20.06 19.34
N VAL A 96 1.51 20.08 20.29
CA VAL A 96 0.08 20.29 20.04
C VAL A 96 -0.17 21.64 19.35
N ARG A 97 0.39 22.74 19.88
CA ARG A 97 0.23 24.08 19.28
C ARG A 97 0.76 24.13 17.85
N ARG A 98 1.92 23.52 17.58
CA ARG A 98 2.49 23.43 16.23
C ARG A 98 1.64 22.58 15.28
N GLY A 99 1.08 21.47 15.76
CA GLY A 99 0.16 20.63 14.99
C GLY A 99 -1.14 21.35 14.61
N VAL A 100 -1.75 22.05 15.56
CA VAL A 100 -2.94 22.89 15.29
C VAL A 100 -2.61 23.99 14.28
N ALA A 101 -1.47 24.67 14.43
CA ALA A 101 -1.03 25.68 13.48
C ALA A 101 -0.75 25.11 12.09
N PHE A 102 -0.26 23.87 12.00
CA PHE A 102 -0.09 23.16 10.73
C PHE A 102 -1.43 22.90 10.04
N LEU A 103 -2.42 22.35 10.76
CA LEU A 103 -3.77 22.09 10.22
C LEU A 103 -4.43 23.38 9.69
N ALA A 104 -4.29 24.49 10.42
CA ALA A 104 -4.80 25.79 9.96
C ALA A 104 -4.18 26.24 8.62
N ARG A 105 -2.93 25.89 8.34
CA ARG A 105 -2.28 26.20 7.05
C ARG A 105 -2.66 25.22 5.93
N GLN A 106 -2.98 23.98 6.27
CA GLN A 106 -3.39 22.92 5.34
C GLN A 106 -4.85 23.02 4.91
N ALA A 107 -5.67 23.72 5.69
CA ALA A 107 -7.11 23.79 5.51
C ALA A 107 -7.55 24.18 4.07
N CYS A 108 -6.73 24.95 3.35
CA CYS A 108 -6.98 25.35 1.97
C CYS A 108 -7.10 24.16 0.99
N TYR A 109 -6.56 22.98 1.32
CA TYR A 109 -6.71 21.77 0.49
C TYR A 109 -8.12 21.19 0.51
N TRP A 110 -8.94 21.57 1.49
CA TRP A 110 -10.28 21.04 1.75
C TRP A 110 -11.38 22.00 1.32
N GLU A 111 -11.01 23.26 1.02
CA GLU A 111 -11.93 24.26 0.51
C GLU A 111 -12.38 23.93 -0.93
N GLY A 112 -13.68 24.04 -1.18
CA GLY A 112 -14.24 23.79 -2.51
C GLY A 112 -14.25 22.31 -2.87
N ASP A 113 -14.20 22.00 -4.17
CA ASP A 113 -14.40 20.64 -4.65
C ASP A 113 -13.30 19.68 -4.16
N LEU A 114 -13.74 18.54 -3.64
CA LEU A 114 -12.84 17.50 -3.14
C LEU A 114 -12.05 16.88 -4.29
N ALA A 115 -10.77 16.61 -4.04
CA ALA A 115 -9.91 15.94 -4.98
C ALA A 115 -10.32 14.46 -5.18
N ASN A 116 -9.94 13.88 -6.32
CA ASN A 116 -10.27 12.49 -6.66
C ASN A 116 -9.26 11.47 -6.08
N ASP A 117 -8.33 11.90 -5.24
CA ASP A 117 -7.24 11.10 -4.65
C ASP A 117 -7.33 11.04 -3.11
N LEU A 118 -8.55 11.04 -2.57
CA LEU A 118 -8.81 10.89 -1.15
C LEU A 118 -8.26 9.56 -0.60
N THR A 119 -7.59 9.60 0.55
CA THR A 119 -7.11 8.39 1.23
C THR A 119 -8.25 7.57 1.83
N ILE A 120 -7.96 6.32 2.18
CA ILE A 120 -8.97 5.37 2.64
C ILE A 120 -9.75 5.92 3.84
N GLY A 121 -11.06 6.09 3.67
CA GLY A 121 -12.00 6.45 4.73
C GLY A 121 -11.88 7.88 5.26
N ILE A 122 -11.04 8.73 4.65
CA ILE A 122 -10.78 10.10 5.15
C ILE A 122 -12.05 10.94 5.25
N GLU A 123 -13.05 10.67 4.40
CA GLU A 123 -14.35 11.33 4.42
C GLU A 123 -15.14 11.07 5.71
N MET A 124 -14.85 9.99 6.43
CA MET A 124 -15.47 9.70 7.73
C MET A 124 -14.50 9.98 8.88
N LEU A 125 -13.22 9.65 8.71
CA LEU A 125 -12.22 9.70 9.78
C LEU A 125 -11.86 11.13 10.18
N LEU A 126 -11.54 11.99 9.22
CA LEU A 126 -11.11 13.35 9.53
C LEU A 126 -12.24 14.19 10.14
N PRO A 127 -13.49 14.16 9.63
CA PRO A 127 -14.63 14.78 10.31
C PRO A 127 -14.80 14.31 11.76
N ARG A 128 -14.70 13.00 12.02
CA ARG A 128 -14.83 12.44 13.37
C ARG A 128 -13.73 12.95 14.31
N LEU A 129 -12.50 13.07 13.84
CA LEU A 129 -11.41 13.64 14.64
C LEU A 129 -11.59 15.14 14.89
N LEU A 130 -12.11 15.90 13.92
CA LEU A 130 -12.40 17.33 14.08
C LEU A 130 -13.45 17.56 15.16
N GLU A 131 -14.52 16.77 15.17
CA GLU A 131 -15.52 16.78 16.25
C GLU A 131 -14.88 16.52 17.61
N GLN A 132 -14.05 15.48 17.72
CA GLN A 132 -13.33 15.16 18.97
C GLN A 132 -12.37 16.27 19.41
N ALA A 133 -11.73 16.96 18.47
CA ALA A 133 -10.84 18.07 18.79
C ALA A 133 -11.61 19.26 19.41
N VAL A 134 -12.78 19.57 18.85
CA VAL A 134 -13.68 20.59 19.42
C VAL A 134 -14.17 20.18 20.81
N GLU A 135 -14.57 18.92 21.00
CA GLU A 135 -14.95 18.38 22.32
C GLU A 135 -13.83 18.48 23.36
N GLN A 136 -12.57 18.35 22.93
CA GLN A 136 -11.38 18.48 23.79
C GLN A 136 -10.87 19.92 23.94
N GLY A 137 -11.59 20.91 23.42
CA GLY A 137 -11.27 22.34 23.55
C GLY A 137 -10.11 22.81 22.68
N LEU A 138 -9.76 22.08 21.61
CA LEU A 138 -8.77 22.51 20.62
C LEU A 138 -9.43 23.47 19.63
N ALA A 139 -8.81 24.63 19.43
CA ALA A 139 -9.29 25.64 18.49
C ALA A 139 -8.89 25.27 17.05
N ILE A 140 -9.73 24.48 16.37
CA ILE A 140 -9.58 24.13 14.95
C ILE A 140 -10.82 24.60 14.20
N ASP A 141 -10.62 25.32 13.10
CA ASP A 141 -11.71 25.76 12.23
C ASP A 141 -12.16 24.60 11.32
N ALA A 142 -13.41 24.18 11.45
CA ALA A 142 -14.02 23.14 10.64
C ALA A 142 -14.70 23.68 9.37
N ALA A 143 -14.79 25.00 9.18
CA ALA A 143 -15.43 25.61 8.01
C ALA A 143 -14.79 25.23 6.66
N PRO A 144 -13.46 25.05 6.55
CA PRO A 144 -12.84 24.59 5.32
C PRO A 144 -13.23 23.15 4.93
N TYR A 145 -13.67 22.32 5.89
CA TYR A 145 -13.87 20.88 5.70
C TYR A 145 -15.33 20.50 5.33
N GLN A 146 -16.23 21.47 5.10
CA GLN A 146 -17.68 21.21 5.00
C GLN A 146 -18.07 20.22 3.88
N HIS A 147 -17.39 20.24 2.74
CA HIS A 147 -17.64 19.28 1.67
C HIS A 147 -17.22 17.85 2.07
N LEU A 148 -16.16 17.72 2.85
CA LEU A 148 -15.72 16.43 3.41
C LEU A 148 -16.75 15.89 4.41
N PHE A 149 -17.28 16.73 5.30
CA PHE A 149 -18.39 16.38 6.19
C PHE A 149 -19.62 15.89 5.41
N ALA A 150 -19.98 16.58 4.33
CA ALA A 150 -21.12 16.19 3.49
C ALA A 150 -20.91 14.82 2.83
N LEU A 151 -19.70 14.54 2.33
CA LEU A 151 -19.34 13.25 1.76
C LEU A 151 -19.37 12.14 2.83
N GLY A 152 -18.77 12.41 4.00
CA GLY A 152 -18.79 11.51 5.16
C GLY A 152 -20.19 11.11 5.58
N LYS A 153 -21.09 12.08 5.73
CA LYS A 153 -22.49 11.82 6.10
C LYS A 153 -23.16 10.87 5.12
N ARG A 154 -23.01 11.09 3.81
CA ARG A 154 -23.56 10.19 2.78
C ARG A 154 -23.00 8.78 2.91
N ARG A 155 -21.69 8.65 3.16
CA ARG A 155 -21.04 7.35 3.36
C ARG A 155 -21.57 6.64 4.60
N LEU A 156 -21.71 7.34 5.71
CA LEU A 156 -22.25 6.80 6.96
C LEU A 156 -23.70 6.32 6.80
N GLU A 157 -24.54 7.07 6.09
CA GLU A 157 -25.91 6.66 5.78
C GLU A 157 -25.97 5.35 4.97
N LEU A 158 -25.02 5.14 4.05
CA LEU A 158 -24.90 3.88 3.30
C LEU A 158 -24.45 2.73 4.19
N ILE A 159 -23.43 2.95 5.03
CA ILE A 159 -22.93 1.93 5.97
C ILE A 159 -24.04 1.48 6.93
N GLN A 160 -24.80 2.43 7.48
CA GLN A 160 -25.93 2.12 8.36
C GLN A 160 -27.01 1.26 7.69
N LYS A 161 -27.26 1.51 6.39
CA LYS A 161 -28.21 0.72 5.59
C LYS A 161 -27.68 -0.69 5.29
N LEU A 162 -26.41 -0.79 4.92
CA LEU A 162 -25.78 -2.06 4.50
C LEU A 162 -25.45 -2.98 5.66
N ARG A 163 -25.20 -2.44 6.87
CA ARG A 163 -24.82 -3.19 8.07
C ARG A 163 -23.67 -4.18 7.78
N PRO A 164 -22.50 -3.66 7.39
CA PRO A 164 -21.38 -4.50 6.96
C PRO A 164 -20.98 -5.49 8.05
N GLY A 165 -20.80 -6.75 7.64
CA GLY A 165 -20.32 -7.82 8.52
C GLY A 165 -18.80 -7.89 8.58
N ARG A 166 -18.31 -8.85 9.37
CA ARG A 166 -16.89 -9.20 9.50
C ARG A 166 -16.20 -9.35 8.14
N GLY A 167 -14.94 -8.90 8.06
CA GLY A 167 -14.08 -9.08 6.88
C GLY A 167 -14.40 -8.16 5.71
N THR A 168 -15.33 -7.21 5.87
CA THR A 168 -15.69 -6.26 4.80
C THR A 168 -14.84 -4.99 4.86
N THR A 169 -14.71 -4.31 3.72
CA THR A 169 -13.93 -3.06 3.58
C THR A 169 -14.41 -1.93 4.50
N ALA A 170 -15.71 -1.87 4.80
CA ALA A 170 -16.26 -0.84 5.67
C ALA A 170 -15.80 -0.95 7.14
N LEU A 171 -15.44 -2.16 7.60
CA LEU A 171 -14.89 -2.37 8.94
C LEU A 171 -13.45 -1.87 9.07
N HIS A 172 -12.72 -1.69 7.96
CA HIS A 172 -11.34 -1.18 7.99
C HIS A 172 -11.26 0.24 8.58
N SER A 173 -12.36 0.99 8.53
CA SER A 173 -12.51 2.33 9.13
C SER A 173 -13.63 2.35 10.18
N TRP A 174 -13.81 1.23 10.92
CA TRP A 174 -14.88 1.09 11.91
C TRP A 174 -14.83 2.16 13.00
N GLU A 175 -13.65 2.67 13.35
CA GLU A 175 -13.47 3.72 14.35
C GLU A 175 -14.13 5.06 13.98
N ALA A 176 -14.51 5.24 12.72
CA ALA A 176 -15.22 6.43 12.27
C ALA A 176 -16.70 6.43 12.68
N TRP A 177 -17.30 5.26 12.88
CA TRP A 177 -18.75 5.08 12.92
C TRP A 177 -19.26 4.05 13.92
N GLY A 178 -18.37 3.17 14.39
CA GLY A 178 -18.64 2.16 15.39
C GLY A 178 -18.93 2.76 16.75
N SER A 179 -19.99 2.27 17.39
CA SER A 179 -20.38 2.72 18.74
C SER A 179 -20.68 1.58 19.70
N HIS A 180 -20.68 0.34 19.23
CA HIS A 180 -21.02 -0.83 20.04
C HIS A 180 -20.15 -2.02 19.66
N ALA A 181 -19.41 -2.55 20.62
CA ALA A 181 -18.57 -3.71 20.43
C ALA A 181 -19.42 -4.99 20.37
N SER A 182 -19.43 -5.65 19.22
CA SER A 182 -20.00 -7.00 19.06
C SER A 182 -18.88 -8.00 18.76
N ALA A 183 -18.92 -9.17 19.39
CA ALA A 183 -17.99 -10.26 19.13
C ALA A 183 -18.06 -10.77 17.67
N GLU A 184 -19.19 -10.56 16.99
CA GLU A 184 -19.37 -10.96 15.58
C GLU A 184 -18.48 -10.17 14.61
N LEU A 185 -17.98 -8.99 15.03
CA LEU A 185 -17.10 -8.15 14.22
C LEU A 185 -15.64 -8.61 14.27
N ILE A 186 -15.28 -9.42 15.27
CA ILE A 186 -13.92 -9.93 15.46
C ILE A 186 -13.68 -11.11 14.53
N ASP A 187 -12.60 -11.03 13.77
CA ASP A 187 -12.13 -12.11 12.89
C ASP A 187 -11.20 -13.11 13.58
N ASN A 188 -10.77 -14.11 12.81
CA ASN A 188 -9.95 -15.20 13.34
C ASN A 188 -8.54 -14.72 13.74
N ASP A 189 -8.10 -13.56 13.27
CA ASP A 189 -6.87 -12.91 13.72
C ASP A 189 -7.07 -12.10 15.00
N GLY A 190 -8.30 -11.94 15.48
CA GLY A 190 -8.66 -11.10 16.62
C GLY A 190 -8.92 -9.65 16.25
N SER A 191 -9.10 -9.33 14.96
CA SER A 191 -9.18 -7.95 14.48
C SER A 191 -10.61 -7.51 14.14
N VAL A 192 -10.82 -6.19 14.10
CA VAL A 192 -11.93 -5.57 13.37
C VAL A 192 -11.40 -4.98 12.06
N GLY A 193 -11.80 -5.59 10.94
CA GLY A 193 -11.48 -5.08 9.60
C GLY A 193 -9.98 -5.05 9.27
N SER A 194 -9.18 -5.89 9.92
CA SER A 194 -7.71 -5.96 9.77
C SER A 194 -7.03 -4.58 9.92
N ASN A 195 -7.56 -3.76 10.83
CA ASN A 195 -7.06 -2.43 11.13
C ASN A 195 -6.91 -2.20 12.64
N LEU A 196 -5.85 -1.48 13.03
CA LEU A 196 -5.49 -1.31 14.44
C LEU A 196 -6.34 -0.24 15.12
N ALA A 197 -6.59 0.90 14.47
CA ALA A 197 -7.49 1.93 15.00
C ALA A 197 -8.92 1.40 15.21
N ALA A 198 -9.45 0.64 14.26
CA ALA A 198 -10.76 -0.02 14.35
C ALA A 198 -10.81 -1.00 15.54
N THR A 199 -9.78 -1.84 15.68
CA THR A 199 -9.70 -2.83 16.77
C THR A 199 -9.52 -2.17 18.14
N ALA A 200 -8.71 -1.10 18.22
CA ALA A 200 -8.55 -0.31 19.43
C ALA A 200 -9.84 0.39 19.85
N CYS A 201 -10.57 0.97 18.89
CA CYS A 201 -11.89 1.56 19.11
C CYS A 201 -12.88 0.50 19.61
N TRP A 202 -12.87 -0.70 19.03
CA TRP A 202 -13.72 -1.80 19.47
C TRP A 202 -13.43 -2.22 20.91
N LEU A 203 -12.15 -2.33 21.29
CA LEU A 203 -11.73 -2.61 22.67
C LEU A 203 -12.23 -1.53 23.63
N HIS A 204 -12.10 -0.26 23.23
CA HIS A 204 -12.58 0.87 24.02
C HIS A 204 -14.10 0.84 24.23
N CYS A 205 -14.87 0.56 23.17
CA CYS A 205 -16.32 0.41 23.26
C CYS A 205 -16.75 -0.83 24.06
N ALA A 206 -15.96 -1.92 24.03
CA ALA A 206 -16.25 -3.12 24.80
C ALA A 206 -16.09 -2.87 26.31
N GLY A 207 -15.11 -2.05 26.71
CA GLY A 207 -14.77 -1.87 28.13
C GLY A 207 -14.51 -3.21 28.82
N GLU A 208 -14.75 -3.28 30.13
CA GLU A 208 -14.53 -4.52 30.91
C GLU A 208 -15.66 -5.56 30.75
N HIS A 209 -16.86 -5.14 30.35
CA HIS A 209 -18.08 -5.96 30.45
C HIS A 209 -18.92 -6.06 29.17
N GLY A 210 -18.62 -5.28 28.11
CA GLY A 210 -19.47 -5.16 26.92
C GLY A 210 -19.29 -6.23 25.85
N ALA A 211 -18.21 -7.03 25.92
CA ALA A 211 -17.94 -8.16 25.02
C ALA A 211 -17.48 -9.39 25.80
N SER A 212 -17.28 -10.54 25.14
CA SER A 212 -16.68 -11.71 25.80
C SER A 212 -15.23 -11.42 26.18
N ALA A 213 -14.75 -12.03 27.28
CA ALA A 213 -13.35 -11.90 27.68
C ALA A 213 -12.39 -12.43 26.62
N GLU A 214 -12.77 -13.51 25.95
CA GLU A 214 -11.99 -14.14 24.87
C GLU A 214 -11.79 -13.21 23.67
N SER A 215 -12.85 -12.53 23.20
CA SER A 215 -12.75 -11.57 22.10
C SER A 215 -11.88 -10.36 22.46
N ARG A 216 -11.94 -9.89 23.71
CA ARG A 216 -11.05 -8.81 24.17
C ARG A 216 -9.60 -9.23 24.20
N THR A 217 -9.31 -10.42 24.73
CA THR A 217 -7.94 -10.97 24.74
C THR A 217 -7.42 -11.13 23.32
N ALA A 218 -8.23 -11.66 22.39
CA ALA A 218 -7.84 -11.79 20.99
C ALA A 218 -7.51 -10.44 20.34
N ALA A 219 -8.32 -9.41 20.57
CA ALA A 219 -8.08 -8.06 20.06
C ALA A 219 -6.84 -7.38 20.67
N GLN A 220 -6.57 -7.60 21.96
CA GLN A 220 -5.34 -7.13 22.61
C GLN A 220 -4.10 -7.83 22.03
N ASP A 221 -4.16 -9.15 21.87
CA ASP A 221 -3.08 -9.94 21.27
C ASP A 221 -2.84 -9.61 19.80
N TYR A 222 -3.90 -9.24 19.07
CA TYR A 222 -3.81 -8.72 17.71
C TYR A 222 -2.99 -7.43 17.64
N ILE A 223 -3.33 -6.41 18.43
CA ILE A 223 -2.58 -5.13 18.48
C ILE A 223 -1.12 -5.37 18.90
N ARG A 224 -0.91 -6.22 19.91
CA ARG A 224 0.44 -6.55 20.40
C ARG A 224 1.29 -7.20 19.30
N ARG A 225 0.77 -8.20 18.58
CA ARG A 225 1.48 -8.84 17.46
C ARG A 225 1.73 -7.86 16.32
N ALA A 226 0.74 -7.03 15.95
CA ALA A 226 0.88 -6.05 14.89
C ALA A 226 1.99 -5.01 15.19
N SER A 227 2.22 -4.65 16.45
CA SER A 227 3.32 -3.74 16.82
C SER A 227 4.71 -4.27 16.42
N LEU A 228 4.91 -5.59 16.44
CA LEU A 228 6.16 -6.23 16.04
C LEU A 228 6.40 -6.14 14.52
N ALA A 229 5.32 -6.08 13.73
CA ALA A 229 5.39 -5.96 12.26
C ALA A 229 6.00 -4.64 11.79
N THR A 230 6.14 -3.64 12.68
CA THR A 230 6.84 -2.37 12.39
C THR A 230 8.36 -2.52 12.31
N GLY A 231 8.91 -3.60 12.88
CA GLY A 231 10.33 -3.80 13.09
C GLY A 231 10.98 -2.87 14.13
N LEU A 232 10.20 -2.01 14.80
CA LEU A 232 10.71 -1.11 15.85
C LEU A 232 10.72 -1.78 17.24
N GLY A 233 9.84 -2.75 17.47
CA GLY A 233 9.71 -3.41 18.76
C GLY A 233 9.22 -2.49 19.89
N ILE A 234 8.54 -1.39 19.54
CA ILE A 234 7.99 -0.43 20.51
C ILE A 234 6.50 -0.78 20.73
N PRO A 235 6.11 -1.23 21.94
CA PRO A 235 4.71 -1.50 22.25
C PRO A 235 3.81 -0.28 21.99
N GLY A 236 2.69 -0.49 21.30
CA GLY A 236 1.74 0.57 20.94
C GLY A 236 2.05 1.32 19.63
N VAL A 237 3.26 1.20 19.08
CA VAL A 237 3.57 1.70 17.73
C VAL A 237 3.20 0.61 16.72
N VAL A 238 2.27 0.91 15.82
CA VAL A 238 1.62 -0.07 14.95
C VAL A 238 1.60 0.40 13.48
N PRO A 239 1.45 -0.50 12.50
CA PRO A 239 1.27 -0.12 11.10
C PRO A 239 -0.16 0.35 10.80
N SER A 240 -0.46 0.67 9.54
CA SER A 240 -1.79 1.12 9.11
C SER A 240 -2.78 -0.04 8.86
N CYS A 241 -2.25 -1.24 8.62
CA CYS A 241 -3.03 -2.46 8.43
C CYS A 241 -2.19 -3.67 8.81
N TRP A 242 -2.85 -4.74 9.29
CA TRP A 242 -2.21 -6.01 9.63
C TRP A 242 -3.26 -7.13 9.82
N PRO A 243 -2.98 -8.40 9.53
CA PRO A 243 -1.88 -8.89 8.71
C PRO A 243 -2.02 -8.40 7.27
N PHE A 244 -0.90 -8.34 6.54
CA PHE A 244 -0.86 -8.07 5.10
C PHE A 244 -0.05 -9.15 4.35
N ASN A 245 0.00 -10.35 4.94
CA ASN A 245 0.85 -11.46 4.51
C ASN A 245 0.58 -11.93 3.08
N ARG A 246 -0.69 -11.99 2.63
CA ARG A 246 -1.01 -12.46 1.28
C ARG A 246 -0.62 -11.41 0.25
N PHE A 247 -0.90 -10.15 0.50
CA PHE A 247 -0.45 -9.08 -0.38
C PHE A 247 1.08 -9.04 -0.49
N GLU A 248 1.80 -9.23 0.62
CA GLU A 248 3.27 -9.37 0.60
C GLU A 248 3.74 -10.52 -0.29
N GLN A 249 3.10 -11.69 -0.20
CA GLN A 249 3.39 -12.86 -1.04
C GLN A 249 3.08 -12.57 -2.52
N VAL A 250 1.84 -12.16 -2.81
CA VAL A 250 1.30 -11.97 -4.15
C VAL A 250 2.09 -10.92 -4.92
N PHE A 251 2.27 -9.73 -4.37
CA PHE A 251 2.94 -8.64 -5.09
C PHE A 251 4.45 -8.87 -5.25
N SER A 252 5.08 -9.58 -4.32
CA SER A 252 6.48 -9.97 -4.47
C SER A 252 6.65 -10.99 -5.60
N LEU A 253 5.83 -12.05 -5.62
CA LEU A 253 5.86 -13.07 -6.67
C LEU A 253 5.48 -12.49 -8.03
N HIS A 254 4.47 -11.62 -8.08
CA HIS A 254 4.03 -10.96 -9.30
C HIS A 254 5.10 -10.00 -9.85
N THR A 255 5.85 -9.33 -8.97
CA THR A 255 7.00 -8.51 -9.37
C THR A 255 8.11 -9.35 -9.98
N LEU A 256 8.43 -10.52 -9.41
CA LEU A 256 9.37 -11.47 -10.03
C LEU A 256 8.90 -11.94 -11.39
N TYR A 257 7.59 -12.14 -11.58
CA TYR A 257 7.02 -12.48 -12.89
C TYR A 257 7.25 -11.35 -13.90
N LEU A 258 6.91 -10.10 -13.56
CA LEU A 258 7.15 -8.96 -14.44
C LEU A 258 8.64 -8.71 -14.73
N GLY A 259 9.53 -9.15 -13.85
CA GLY A 259 10.99 -9.12 -14.02
C GLY A 259 11.59 -10.29 -14.79
N ASN A 260 10.79 -11.26 -15.25
CA ASN A 260 11.23 -12.55 -15.80
C ASN A 260 12.14 -13.37 -14.86
N LEU A 261 11.95 -13.23 -13.54
CA LEU A 261 12.73 -13.94 -12.52
C LEU A 261 11.93 -15.07 -11.84
N LEU A 262 10.60 -15.10 -11.97
CA LEU A 262 9.75 -16.07 -11.26
C LEU A 262 10.08 -17.55 -11.59
N THR A 263 10.55 -17.84 -12.80
CA THR A 263 10.91 -19.19 -13.23
C THR A 263 12.39 -19.53 -13.05
N LEU A 264 13.16 -18.70 -12.34
CA LEU A 264 14.59 -18.94 -12.11
C LEU A 264 14.81 -20.18 -11.23
N PRO A 265 15.57 -21.19 -11.70
CA PRO A 265 15.87 -22.39 -10.92
C PRO A 265 16.50 -22.10 -9.56
N GLN A 266 17.31 -21.05 -9.46
CA GLN A 266 17.98 -20.62 -8.23
C GLN A 266 16.99 -20.19 -7.15
N LEU A 267 15.80 -19.71 -7.54
CA LEU A 267 14.75 -19.27 -6.60
C LEU A 267 13.76 -20.39 -6.27
N ALA A 268 13.76 -21.51 -6.99
CA ALA A 268 12.73 -22.55 -6.90
C ALA A 268 12.48 -23.06 -5.47
N THR A 269 13.53 -23.28 -4.68
CA THR A 269 13.40 -23.74 -3.28
C THR A 269 12.73 -22.72 -2.38
N SER A 270 13.03 -21.42 -2.54
CA SER A 270 12.38 -20.36 -1.75
C SER A 270 10.95 -20.08 -2.24
N LEU A 271 10.69 -20.25 -3.54
CA LEU A 271 9.39 -19.99 -4.15
C LEU A 271 8.35 -21.07 -3.84
N ALA A 272 8.76 -22.35 -3.77
CA ALA A 272 7.82 -23.46 -3.64
C ALA A 272 6.86 -23.33 -2.43
N PRO A 273 7.33 -23.02 -1.20
CA PRO A 273 6.43 -22.83 -0.05
C PRO A 273 5.48 -21.65 -0.23
N GLN A 274 5.94 -20.58 -0.89
CA GLN A 274 5.12 -19.38 -1.13
C GLN A 274 4.02 -19.66 -2.16
N LEU A 275 4.34 -20.42 -3.20
CA LEU A 275 3.37 -20.87 -4.22
C LEU A 275 2.34 -21.83 -3.63
N ASP A 276 2.76 -22.80 -2.81
CA ASP A 276 1.84 -23.74 -2.15
C ASP A 276 0.89 -23.00 -1.19
N ALA A 277 1.40 -22.02 -0.43
CA ALA A 277 0.60 -21.20 0.46
C ALA A 277 -0.40 -20.31 -0.31
N LEU A 278 0.00 -19.77 -1.47
CA LEU A 278 -0.85 -18.95 -2.32
C LEU A 278 -1.95 -19.77 -2.99
N GLU A 279 -1.58 -20.93 -3.55
CA GLU A 279 -2.53 -21.88 -4.18
C GLU A 279 -3.58 -22.35 -3.17
N HIS A 280 -3.21 -22.57 -1.92
CA HIS A 280 -4.14 -22.96 -0.86
C HIS A 280 -5.08 -21.82 -0.42
N ALA A 281 -4.60 -20.58 -0.40
CA ALA A 281 -5.38 -19.42 0.01
C ALA A 281 -6.35 -18.92 -1.08
N PHE A 282 -6.08 -19.24 -2.35
CA PHE A 282 -6.91 -18.80 -3.46
C PHE A 282 -8.26 -19.52 -3.48
N THR A 283 -9.35 -18.76 -3.53
CA THR A 283 -10.73 -19.28 -3.53
C THR A 283 -11.44 -19.03 -4.86
N PRO A 284 -12.61 -19.64 -5.12
CA PRO A 284 -13.44 -19.27 -6.28
C PRO A 284 -13.88 -17.80 -6.30
N HIS A 285 -13.84 -17.10 -5.15
CA HIS A 285 -14.15 -15.68 -5.05
C HIS A 285 -12.90 -14.79 -5.17
N GLY A 286 -11.73 -15.38 -5.41
CA GLY A 286 -10.44 -14.71 -5.44
C GLY A 286 -9.68 -14.86 -4.12
N ILE A 287 -8.77 -13.92 -3.89
CA ILE A 287 -7.94 -13.82 -2.68
C ILE A 287 -7.91 -12.36 -2.23
N GLY A 288 -7.78 -12.14 -0.92
CA GLY A 288 -7.57 -10.80 -0.34
C GLY A 288 -6.16 -10.67 0.22
N TYR A 289 -5.80 -9.47 0.68
CA TYR A 289 -4.48 -9.19 1.25
C TYR A 289 -4.14 -9.98 2.54
N ASN A 290 -5.14 -10.61 3.18
CA ASN A 290 -4.98 -11.62 4.24
C ASN A 290 -6.15 -12.63 4.23
N ASP A 291 -6.10 -13.62 5.11
CA ASP A 291 -7.06 -14.74 5.15
C ASP A 291 -8.42 -14.40 5.79
N CYS A 292 -8.53 -13.24 6.45
CA CYS A 292 -9.72 -12.78 7.18
C CYS A 292 -10.47 -11.64 6.47
N PHE A 293 -9.90 -11.09 5.39
CA PHE A 293 -10.45 -9.97 4.66
C PHE A 293 -11.06 -10.39 3.32
N THR A 294 -12.06 -9.65 2.87
CA THR A 294 -12.73 -9.96 1.60
C THR A 294 -11.76 -9.88 0.42
N PRO A 295 -11.84 -10.83 -0.53
CA PRO A 295 -11.06 -10.79 -1.75
C PRO A 295 -11.16 -9.48 -2.52
N ASP A 296 -10.10 -9.13 -3.23
CA ASP A 296 -10.01 -7.96 -4.10
C ASP A 296 -9.48 -8.31 -5.49
N GLY A 297 -9.82 -7.49 -6.48
CA GLY A 297 -9.46 -7.69 -7.87
C GLY A 297 -7.98 -7.51 -8.17
N ASP A 298 -7.25 -6.81 -7.30
CA ASP A 298 -5.82 -6.53 -7.49
C ASP A 298 -4.99 -7.76 -7.15
N ASP A 299 -5.11 -8.23 -5.91
CA ASP A 299 -4.48 -9.45 -5.41
C ASP A 299 -4.96 -10.67 -6.20
N THR A 300 -6.23 -10.72 -6.59
CA THR A 300 -6.78 -11.80 -7.43
C THR A 300 -6.14 -11.82 -8.82
N ALA A 301 -6.05 -10.67 -9.51
CA ALA A 301 -5.42 -10.61 -10.83
C ALA A 301 -3.94 -11.02 -10.79
N ALA A 302 -3.18 -10.46 -9.84
CA ALA A 302 -1.77 -10.76 -9.66
C ALA A 302 -1.52 -12.23 -9.27
N SER A 303 -2.35 -12.80 -8.40
CA SER A 303 -2.25 -14.21 -7.99
C SER A 303 -2.51 -15.17 -9.14
N ILE A 304 -3.52 -14.87 -9.97
CA ILE A 304 -3.79 -15.66 -11.17
C ILE A 304 -2.57 -15.66 -12.09
N ALA A 305 -1.95 -14.49 -12.33
CA ALA A 305 -0.78 -14.41 -13.19
C ALA A 305 0.39 -15.27 -12.67
N VAL A 306 0.67 -15.18 -11.36
CA VAL A 306 1.72 -15.97 -10.70
C VAL A 306 1.44 -17.47 -10.78
N LEU A 307 0.25 -17.90 -10.37
CA LEU A 307 -0.12 -19.32 -10.33
C LEU A 307 -0.15 -19.93 -11.75
N HIS A 308 -0.74 -19.21 -12.71
CA HIS A 308 -0.75 -19.62 -14.12
C HIS A 308 0.66 -19.79 -14.66
N ARG A 309 1.54 -18.78 -14.48
CA ARG A 309 2.91 -18.82 -14.99
C ARG A 309 3.73 -19.98 -14.41
N MET A 310 3.44 -20.37 -13.17
CA MET A 310 4.08 -21.50 -12.50
C MET A 310 3.40 -22.86 -12.75
N GLY A 311 2.39 -22.91 -13.63
CA GLY A 311 1.65 -24.14 -13.94
C GLY A 311 0.85 -24.69 -12.76
N ARG A 312 0.50 -23.85 -11.78
CA ARG A 312 -0.32 -24.21 -10.62
C ARG A 312 -1.80 -24.14 -10.95
N ARG A 313 -2.63 -24.83 -10.16
CA ARG A 313 -4.07 -24.78 -10.36
C ARG A 313 -4.61 -23.43 -9.89
N VAL A 314 -5.38 -22.76 -10.75
CA VAL A 314 -6.06 -21.52 -10.39
C VAL A 314 -7.36 -21.38 -11.18
N ASP A 315 -8.38 -20.83 -10.54
CA ASP A 315 -9.67 -20.54 -11.17
C ASP A 315 -9.68 -19.11 -11.72
N TYR A 316 -9.62 -18.97 -13.05
CA TYR A 316 -9.64 -17.68 -13.72
C TYR A 316 -10.99 -16.96 -13.61
N THR A 317 -12.07 -17.66 -13.30
CA THR A 317 -13.41 -17.06 -13.22
C THR A 317 -13.54 -16.11 -12.02
N ALA A 318 -12.71 -16.30 -10.98
CA ALA A 318 -12.66 -15.42 -9.82
C ALA A 318 -12.42 -13.94 -10.21
N LEU A 319 -11.59 -13.68 -11.23
CA LEU A 319 -11.30 -12.33 -11.69
C LEU A 319 -12.55 -11.61 -12.22
N GLN A 320 -13.52 -12.34 -12.76
CA GLN A 320 -14.75 -11.75 -13.32
C GLN A 320 -15.64 -11.11 -12.25
N HIS A 321 -15.51 -11.49 -10.98
CA HIS A 321 -16.21 -10.84 -9.87
C HIS A 321 -15.84 -9.36 -9.71
N PHE A 322 -14.69 -8.97 -10.24
CA PHE A 322 -14.14 -7.62 -10.14
C PHE A 322 -14.23 -6.83 -11.44
N ALA A 323 -14.78 -7.43 -12.50
CA ALA A 323 -15.03 -6.73 -13.76
C ALA A 323 -16.15 -5.70 -13.59
N ALA A 324 -15.86 -4.46 -13.94
CA ALA A 324 -16.81 -3.38 -14.13
C ALA A 324 -16.92 -3.04 -15.63
N SER A 325 -17.86 -2.16 -15.99
CA SER A 325 -18.25 -1.90 -17.38
C SER A 325 -17.08 -1.78 -18.37
N ASP A 326 -16.06 -0.98 -18.03
CA ASP A 326 -14.88 -0.74 -18.87
C ASP A 326 -13.54 -0.94 -18.13
N HIS A 327 -13.55 -1.47 -16.91
CA HIS A 327 -12.36 -1.59 -16.06
C HIS A 327 -12.49 -2.71 -15.03
N PHE A 328 -11.47 -2.90 -14.19
CA PHE A 328 -11.53 -3.78 -13.02
C PHE A 328 -11.42 -2.95 -11.73
N CYS A 329 -12.22 -3.33 -10.73
CA CYS A 329 -12.24 -2.70 -9.41
C CYS A 329 -11.38 -3.50 -8.43
N ALA A 330 -10.81 -2.84 -7.40
CA ALA A 330 -10.25 -3.59 -6.27
C ALA A 330 -11.38 -4.27 -5.50
N TRP A 331 -12.40 -3.51 -5.10
CA TRP A 331 -13.62 -4.10 -4.52
C TRP A 331 -14.88 -3.67 -5.30
N PRO A 332 -15.88 -4.56 -5.42
CA PRO A 332 -17.18 -4.17 -5.97
C PRO A 332 -17.75 -2.95 -5.25
N TYR A 333 -18.36 -2.04 -6.00
CA TYR A 333 -18.96 -0.80 -5.51
C TYR A 333 -17.99 0.23 -4.91
N GLU A 334 -16.68 0.11 -5.18
CA GLU A 334 -15.73 1.18 -4.87
C GLU A 334 -16.07 2.48 -5.61
N LEU A 335 -15.77 3.64 -5.00
CA LEU A 335 -16.12 4.94 -5.57
C LEU A 335 -15.18 5.38 -6.68
N GLN A 336 -13.89 5.05 -6.53
CA GLN A 336 -12.84 5.52 -7.42
C GLN A 336 -12.18 4.29 -8.05
N PRO A 337 -12.17 4.20 -9.39
CA PRO A 337 -11.54 3.09 -10.08
C PRO A 337 -10.01 3.18 -9.95
N SER A 338 -9.31 2.06 -10.12
CA SER A 338 -7.85 2.02 -10.11
C SER A 338 -7.26 1.69 -11.49
N VAL A 339 -6.29 2.50 -11.90
CA VAL A 339 -5.48 2.26 -13.10
C VAL A 339 -4.58 1.04 -12.91
N SER A 340 -3.91 0.89 -11.76
CA SER A 340 -3.05 -0.27 -11.50
C SER A 340 -3.82 -1.59 -11.50
N VAL A 341 -4.99 -1.64 -10.85
CA VAL A 341 -5.83 -2.85 -10.80
C VAL A 341 -6.26 -3.28 -12.21
N THR A 342 -6.69 -2.31 -13.02
CA THR A 342 -7.08 -2.59 -14.42
C THR A 342 -5.88 -3.04 -15.25
N ALA A 343 -4.70 -2.46 -15.01
CA ALA A 343 -3.47 -2.88 -15.69
C ALA A 343 -3.07 -4.32 -15.31
N HIS A 344 -3.15 -4.68 -14.03
CA HIS A 344 -2.91 -6.07 -13.60
C HIS A 344 -3.92 -7.03 -14.23
N ALA A 345 -5.21 -6.70 -14.23
CA ALA A 345 -6.22 -7.54 -14.86
C ALA A 345 -6.00 -7.70 -16.37
N ILE A 346 -5.62 -6.64 -17.09
CA ILE A 346 -5.30 -6.71 -18.53
C ILE A 346 -4.08 -7.61 -18.78
N ASP A 347 -3.01 -7.46 -18.00
CA ASP A 347 -1.83 -8.32 -18.11
C ASP A 347 -2.18 -9.79 -17.86
N THR A 348 -2.94 -10.06 -16.79
CA THR A 348 -3.41 -11.39 -16.44
C THR A 348 -4.31 -11.99 -17.52
N LEU A 349 -5.30 -11.25 -18.03
CA LEU A 349 -6.20 -11.71 -19.09
C LEU A 349 -5.40 -12.11 -20.34
N ARG A 350 -4.45 -11.27 -20.76
CA ARG A 350 -3.57 -11.58 -21.89
C ARG A 350 -2.77 -12.84 -21.64
N LEU A 351 -2.16 -12.97 -20.46
CA LEU A 351 -1.35 -14.12 -20.09
C LEU A 351 -2.15 -15.43 -20.18
N ILE A 352 -3.42 -15.44 -19.77
CA ILE A 352 -4.29 -16.63 -19.82
C ILE A 352 -5.03 -16.79 -21.17
N GLY A 353 -4.66 -16.03 -22.20
CA GLY A 353 -5.25 -16.13 -23.54
C GLY A 353 -6.68 -15.59 -23.67
N LYS A 354 -7.10 -14.67 -22.79
CA LYS A 354 -8.38 -13.96 -22.87
C LYS A 354 -8.17 -12.58 -23.49
N ASP A 355 -9.17 -12.09 -24.22
CA ASP A 355 -9.12 -10.78 -24.87
C ASP A 355 -9.24 -9.62 -23.84
N PRO A 356 -8.21 -8.79 -23.66
CA PRO A 356 -8.27 -7.63 -22.76
C PRO A 356 -8.82 -6.37 -23.43
N THR A 357 -9.06 -6.38 -24.75
CA THR A 357 -9.43 -5.20 -25.56
C THR A 357 -10.57 -4.37 -24.96
N PRO A 358 -11.64 -4.94 -24.38
CA PRO A 358 -12.71 -4.16 -23.77
C PRO A 358 -12.26 -3.17 -22.68
N TYR A 359 -11.13 -3.44 -22.02
CA TYR A 359 -10.65 -2.68 -20.86
C TYR A 359 -9.50 -1.72 -21.21
N VAL A 360 -8.87 -1.87 -22.37
CA VAL A 360 -7.72 -1.04 -22.80
C VAL A 360 -8.10 0.44 -22.90
N GLY A 361 -9.32 0.73 -23.36
CA GLY A 361 -9.83 2.11 -23.46
C GLY A 361 -9.81 2.85 -22.11
N PHE A 362 -9.99 2.13 -20.99
CA PHE A 362 -9.90 2.71 -19.66
C PHE A 362 -8.46 3.12 -19.30
N LEU A 363 -7.45 2.37 -19.69
CA LEU A 363 -6.07 2.81 -19.47
C LEU A 363 -5.76 4.04 -20.34
N LEU A 364 -6.09 3.99 -21.63
CA LEU A 364 -5.77 5.07 -22.56
C LEU A 364 -6.46 6.40 -22.21
N LYS A 365 -7.70 6.38 -21.71
CA LYS A 365 -8.40 7.62 -21.28
C LYS A 365 -7.77 8.28 -20.05
N HIS A 366 -7.00 7.53 -19.25
CA HIS A 366 -6.29 8.04 -18.07
C HIS A 366 -4.83 8.40 -18.35
N GLN A 367 -4.36 8.25 -19.59
CA GLN A 367 -3.04 8.71 -19.98
C GLN A 367 -3.02 10.24 -20.06
N LEU A 368 -2.08 10.88 -19.37
CA LEU A 368 -1.86 12.32 -19.46
C LEU A 368 -1.27 12.69 -20.82
N ALA A 369 -1.35 13.97 -21.19
CA ALA A 369 -0.80 14.47 -22.45
C ALA A 369 0.71 14.23 -22.60
N ASP A 370 1.44 14.15 -21.49
CA ASP A 370 2.87 13.81 -21.45
C ASP A 370 3.12 12.29 -21.37
N GLY A 371 2.11 11.46 -21.61
CA GLY A 371 2.21 10.00 -21.68
C GLY A 371 2.25 9.28 -20.34
N ARG A 372 2.27 9.98 -19.20
CA ARG A 372 2.27 9.36 -17.88
C ARG A 372 0.88 8.85 -17.49
N TRP A 373 0.86 7.83 -16.66
CA TRP A 373 -0.26 7.61 -15.74
C TRP A 373 0.17 8.13 -14.37
N PRO A 374 -0.61 9.03 -13.74
CA PRO A 374 -0.28 9.53 -12.40
C PRO A 374 -0.34 8.40 -11.38
N GLY A 375 0.12 8.66 -10.16
CA GLY A 375 -0.16 7.75 -9.04
C GLY A 375 -1.65 7.51 -8.89
N ASP A 376 -2.01 6.35 -8.36
CA ASP A 376 -3.38 5.96 -8.06
C ASP A 376 -3.61 5.86 -6.54
N LYS A 377 -4.81 5.42 -6.15
CA LYS A 377 -5.21 5.30 -4.74
C LYS A 377 -4.39 4.31 -3.91
N TRP A 378 -3.55 3.48 -4.53
CA TRP A 378 -2.71 2.47 -3.86
C TRP A 378 -1.24 2.85 -3.86
N ASN A 379 -0.78 3.62 -4.85
CA ASN A 379 0.60 4.05 -4.93
C ASN A 379 0.71 5.48 -5.49
N ARG A 380 1.37 6.36 -4.74
CA ARG A 380 1.53 7.76 -5.14
C ARG A 380 2.48 7.96 -6.32
N SER A 381 3.39 7.01 -6.57
CA SER A 381 4.42 7.16 -7.59
C SER A 381 3.82 6.92 -8.96
N TRP A 382 3.87 7.95 -9.81
CA TRP A 382 3.47 7.82 -11.20
C TRP A 382 4.32 6.76 -11.94
N LEU A 383 5.55 6.51 -11.49
CA LEU A 383 6.42 5.47 -12.05
C LEU A 383 5.87 4.06 -11.78
N TYR A 384 5.29 3.81 -10.60
CA TYR A 384 4.63 2.55 -10.30
C TYR A 384 3.47 2.32 -11.26
N THR A 385 2.49 3.24 -11.30
CA THR A 385 1.30 3.08 -12.12
C THR A 385 1.65 3.02 -13.61
N THR A 386 2.58 3.87 -14.07
CA THR A 386 3.07 3.84 -15.46
C THR A 386 3.77 2.53 -15.80
N TRP A 387 4.58 1.97 -14.89
CA TRP A 387 5.20 0.66 -15.09
C TRP A 387 4.15 -0.45 -15.26
N ARG A 388 3.12 -0.49 -14.39
CA ARG A 388 2.04 -1.48 -14.49
C ARG A 388 1.31 -1.36 -15.82
N VAL A 389 1.02 -0.14 -16.28
CA VAL A 389 0.38 0.09 -17.59
C VAL A 389 1.29 -0.30 -18.75
N ILE A 390 2.61 -0.05 -18.67
CA ILE A 390 3.56 -0.51 -19.69
C ILE A 390 3.53 -2.04 -19.80
N ALA A 391 3.56 -2.77 -18.68
CA ALA A 391 3.43 -4.24 -18.70
C ALA A 391 2.12 -4.66 -19.40
N ALA A 392 1.02 -3.99 -19.07
CA ALA A 392 -0.29 -4.24 -19.65
C ALA A 392 -0.41 -3.88 -21.14
N LEU A 393 0.37 -2.94 -21.68
CA LEU A 393 0.16 -2.42 -23.05
C LEU A 393 1.31 -2.70 -24.04
N ALA A 394 2.53 -2.96 -23.58
CA ALA A 394 3.73 -2.95 -24.44
C ALA A 394 3.69 -3.93 -25.61
N ARG A 395 3.02 -5.08 -25.46
CA ARG A 395 2.91 -6.08 -26.52
C ARG A 395 2.01 -5.63 -27.67
N ASP A 396 0.85 -5.07 -27.36
CA ASP A 396 -0.24 -4.88 -28.33
C ASP A 396 -0.43 -3.42 -28.77
N TYR A 397 0.03 -2.46 -27.94
CA TYR A 397 -0.16 -1.02 -28.16
C TYR A 397 1.15 -0.22 -28.00
N PRO A 398 2.27 -0.64 -28.62
CA PRO A 398 3.57 0.01 -28.46
C PRO A 398 3.57 1.48 -28.89
N GLU A 399 2.71 1.86 -29.84
CA GLU A 399 2.58 3.23 -30.35
C GLU A 399 2.04 4.20 -29.29
N LYS A 400 1.31 3.71 -28.28
CA LYS A 400 0.80 4.51 -27.16
C LYS A 400 1.85 4.82 -26.10
N LEU A 401 3.01 4.14 -26.14
CA LEU A 401 4.03 4.20 -25.10
C LEU A 401 5.24 5.05 -25.48
N ARG A 402 5.28 5.61 -26.70
CA ARG A 402 6.41 6.47 -27.14
C ARG A 402 6.61 7.67 -26.22
N GLN A 403 5.55 8.45 -26.00
CA GLN A 403 5.64 9.64 -25.15
C GLN A 403 5.93 9.26 -23.70
N THR A 404 5.35 8.16 -23.22
CA THR A 404 5.61 7.60 -21.89
C THR A 404 7.10 7.32 -21.67
N ALA A 405 7.75 6.66 -22.63
CA ALA A 405 9.17 6.35 -22.54
C ALA A 405 10.01 7.63 -22.49
N TYR A 406 9.77 8.60 -23.38
CA TYR A 406 10.49 9.88 -23.36
C TYR A 406 10.31 10.63 -22.05
N THR A 407 9.12 10.58 -21.46
CA THR A 407 8.87 11.22 -20.17
C THR A 407 9.61 10.52 -19.03
N ILE A 408 9.69 9.18 -19.02
CA ILE A 408 10.55 8.46 -18.05
C ILE A 408 12.00 8.91 -18.19
N LEU A 409 12.54 8.99 -19.40
CA LEU A 409 13.92 9.43 -19.64
C LEU A 409 14.14 10.89 -19.19
N ALA A 410 13.19 11.78 -19.47
CA ALA A 410 13.28 13.20 -19.15
C ALA A 410 13.25 13.50 -17.65
N TYR A 411 12.58 12.66 -16.86
CA TYR A 411 12.49 12.81 -15.40
C TYR A 411 13.62 12.10 -14.64
N GLN A 412 14.56 11.44 -15.34
CA GLN A 412 15.71 10.84 -14.68
C GLN A 412 16.61 11.94 -14.10
N HIS A 413 16.97 11.80 -12.83
CA HIS A 413 17.87 12.72 -12.17
C HIS A 413 19.31 12.62 -12.72
N ARG A 414 20.11 13.65 -12.42
CA ARG A 414 21.52 13.72 -12.86
C ARG A 414 22.38 12.59 -12.30
N ASP A 415 22.05 12.10 -11.10
CA ASP A 415 22.73 10.98 -10.45
C ASP A 415 22.38 9.61 -11.08
N GLY A 416 21.34 9.55 -11.93
CA GLY A 416 20.87 8.35 -12.60
C GLY A 416 19.63 7.71 -11.97
N GLY A 417 19.19 8.15 -10.80
CA GLY A 417 17.97 7.64 -10.16
C GLY A 417 16.70 8.39 -10.58
N TRP A 418 15.58 7.95 -10.01
CA TRP A 418 14.28 8.63 -10.05
C TRP A 418 13.69 8.72 -8.65
N GLY A 419 12.87 9.74 -8.43
CA GLY A 419 11.97 9.80 -7.28
C GLY A 419 11.40 11.19 -7.04
N ILE A 420 10.46 11.30 -6.11
CA ILE A 420 9.86 12.59 -5.73
C ILE A 420 10.83 13.36 -4.82
N GLY A 421 11.28 14.53 -5.28
CA GLY A 421 12.22 15.40 -4.55
C GLY A 421 13.68 14.95 -4.64
N GLY A 422 13.94 13.64 -4.57
CA GLY A 422 15.25 13.02 -4.74
C GLY A 422 15.12 11.57 -5.21
N SER A 423 16.25 10.97 -5.61
CA SER A 423 16.27 9.58 -6.07
C SER A 423 16.01 8.60 -4.91
N SER A 424 15.15 7.61 -5.12
CA SER A 424 14.88 6.51 -4.18
C SER A 424 15.04 5.15 -4.87
N SER A 425 15.37 4.11 -4.11
CA SER A 425 15.59 2.76 -4.68
C SER A 425 14.30 2.19 -5.27
N GLU A 426 13.18 2.37 -4.58
CA GLU A 426 11.89 1.83 -5.04
C GLU A 426 11.41 2.51 -6.34
N GLU A 427 11.44 3.84 -6.44
CA GLU A 427 11.01 4.54 -7.64
C GLU A 427 11.99 4.37 -8.82
N THR A 428 13.29 4.29 -8.54
CA THR A 428 14.31 3.95 -9.54
C THR A 428 14.09 2.53 -10.07
N ALA A 429 13.74 1.58 -9.20
CA ALA A 429 13.41 0.23 -9.61
C ALA A 429 12.15 0.17 -10.49
N TYR A 430 11.10 0.94 -10.18
CA TYR A 430 9.93 1.07 -11.06
C TYR A 430 10.30 1.58 -12.45
N ALA A 431 11.12 2.63 -12.54
CA ALA A 431 11.60 3.17 -13.82
C ALA A 431 12.42 2.13 -14.61
N LEU A 432 13.34 1.43 -13.94
CA LEU A 432 14.13 0.36 -14.55
C LEU A 432 13.26 -0.78 -15.09
N LEU A 433 12.30 -1.26 -14.29
CA LEU A 433 11.40 -2.34 -14.70
C LEU A 433 10.48 -1.92 -15.85
N ALA A 434 10.05 -0.65 -15.88
CA ALA A 434 9.32 -0.07 -17.01
C ALA A 434 10.15 -0.06 -18.30
N LEU A 435 11.36 0.53 -18.26
CA LEU A 435 12.23 0.62 -19.43
C LEU A 435 12.67 -0.77 -19.93
N ARG A 436 12.89 -1.72 -19.02
CA ARG A 436 13.18 -3.11 -19.39
C ARG A 436 11.97 -3.85 -19.94
N SER A 437 10.76 -3.55 -19.47
CA SER A 437 9.53 -4.11 -20.05
C SER A 437 9.33 -3.65 -21.49
N LEU A 438 9.56 -2.36 -21.78
CA LEU A 438 9.63 -1.86 -23.16
C LEU A 438 10.70 -2.60 -23.95
N SER A 439 11.88 -2.78 -23.33
CA SER A 439 13.00 -3.43 -23.99
C SER A 439 12.72 -4.89 -24.37
N ARG A 440 12.05 -5.65 -23.49
CA ARG A 440 11.65 -7.03 -23.78
C ARG A 440 10.62 -7.13 -24.90
N ASN A 441 9.77 -6.13 -25.07
CA ASN A 441 8.80 -6.05 -26.17
C ASN A 441 9.38 -5.44 -27.46
N ALA A 442 10.70 -5.49 -27.64
CA ALA A 442 11.42 -4.92 -28.79
C ALA A 442 11.17 -3.41 -29.04
N ILE A 443 10.68 -2.67 -28.04
CA ILE A 443 10.52 -1.21 -28.11
C ILE A 443 11.85 -0.58 -27.68
N ARG A 444 12.41 0.30 -28.51
CA ARG A 444 13.63 1.06 -28.22
C ARG A 444 13.45 2.51 -28.66
N TYR A 445 13.98 3.43 -27.85
CA TYR A 445 14.06 4.85 -28.16
C TYR A 445 15.46 5.36 -27.80
N ASP A 446 15.88 6.45 -28.44
CA ASP A 446 17.19 7.07 -28.20
C ASP A 446 17.37 7.46 -26.73
N GLY A 447 18.56 7.22 -26.17
CA GLY A 447 18.89 7.52 -24.78
C GLY A 447 18.37 6.50 -23.76
N MET A 448 17.55 5.51 -24.18
CA MET A 448 16.97 4.54 -23.27
C MET A 448 18.03 3.64 -22.63
N GLN A 449 18.99 3.15 -23.43
CA GLN A 449 20.03 2.26 -22.95
C GLN A 449 20.98 2.98 -21.98
N GLU A 450 21.39 4.20 -22.31
CA GLU A 450 22.24 5.04 -21.46
C GLU A 450 21.55 5.42 -20.15
N SER A 451 20.23 5.62 -20.18
CA SER A 451 19.40 5.84 -19.00
C SER A 451 19.37 4.61 -18.10
N ILE A 452 19.15 3.41 -18.66
CA ILE A 452 19.18 2.15 -17.92
C ILE A 452 20.56 1.96 -17.27
N GLU A 453 21.65 2.18 -17.98
CA GLU A 453 23.01 2.01 -17.46
C GLU A 453 23.37 2.98 -16.34
N ARG A 454 22.89 4.23 -16.42
CA ARG A 454 23.03 5.21 -15.33
C ARG A 454 22.27 4.77 -14.08
N ALA A 455 21.05 4.29 -14.25
CA ALA A 455 20.21 3.80 -13.17
C ALA A 455 20.76 2.53 -12.53
N ASP A 456 21.29 1.60 -13.31
CA ASP A 456 21.93 0.39 -12.80
C ASP A 456 23.16 0.70 -11.94
N ARG A 457 23.98 1.66 -12.37
CA ARG A 457 25.09 2.15 -11.55
C ARG A 457 24.60 2.78 -10.26
N TRP A 458 23.57 3.62 -10.32
CA TRP A 458 22.98 4.25 -9.15
C TRP A 458 22.44 3.21 -8.17
N MET A 459 21.67 2.23 -8.64
CA MET A 459 21.09 1.17 -7.79
C MET A 459 22.17 0.34 -7.11
N ILE A 460 23.22 -0.08 -7.82
CA ILE A 460 24.32 -0.85 -7.22
C ILE A 460 25.13 -0.01 -6.22
N GLN A 461 25.38 1.27 -6.52
CA GLN A 461 26.10 2.16 -5.61
C GLN A 461 25.33 2.43 -4.31
N ASN A 462 24.00 2.40 -4.37
CA ASN A 462 23.11 2.65 -3.24
C ASN A 462 22.55 1.37 -2.60
N TYR A 463 22.78 0.20 -3.20
CA TYR A 463 22.35 -1.08 -2.63
C TYR A 463 23.02 -1.33 -1.27
N ARG A 464 22.22 -1.53 -0.24
CA ARG A 464 22.65 -1.82 1.13
C ARG A 464 21.86 -3.02 1.65
N PRO A 465 22.46 -4.22 1.66
CA PRO A 465 21.80 -5.38 2.27
C PRO A 465 21.31 -5.07 3.68
N LEU A 466 20.13 -5.56 4.03
CA LEU A 466 19.52 -5.43 5.37
C LEU A 466 19.20 -3.99 5.82
N THR A 467 19.43 -2.98 4.99
CA THR A 467 19.08 -1.59 5.29
C THR A 467 17.84 -1.21 4.50
N HIS A 468 16.83 -0.69 5.18
CA HIS A 468 15.59 -0.26 4.53
C HIS A 468 15.58 1.25 4.32
N GLU A 469 15.26 1.68 3.11
CA GLU A 469 14.94 3.08 2.84
C GLU A 469 13.66 3.52 3.55
N THR A 470 13.57 4.82 3.83
CA THR A 470 12.45 5.44 4.55
C THR A 470 11.38 5.98 3.62
N MET A 471 11.69 6.21 2.35
CA MET A 471 10.73 6.72 1.37
C MET A 471 9.59 5.71 1.22
N ALA A 472 8.35 6.18 1.34
CA ALA A 472 7.14 5.38 1.23
C ALA A 472 6.33 5.77 0.00
N CYS A 473 5.96 4.78 -0.82
CA CYS A 473 5.17 4.98 -2.04
C CYS A 473 3.70 4.55 -1.90
N TRP A 474 3.39 3.65 -0.97
CA TRP A 474 2.10 2.98 -0.91
C TRP A 474 1.11 3.77 -0.07
N LEU A 475 -0.17 3.67 -0.39
CA LEU A 475 -1.23 4.47 0.20
C LEU A 475 -2.26 3.58 0.90
N SER A 476 -2.60 3.96 2.12
CA SER A 476 -3.73 3.44 2.89
C SER A 476 -4.52 4.62 3.45
N LYS A 477 -4.74 4.68 4.77
CA LYS A 477 -5.19 5.89 5.49
C LYS A 477 -4.12 6.99 5.43
N GLU A 478 -2.85 6.58 5.40
CA GLU A 478 -1.67 7.41 5.20
C GLU A 478 -0.64 6.68 4.31
N VAL A 479 0.50 7.32 4.04
CA VAL A 479 1.57 6.74 3.22
C VAL A 479 2.35 5.71 4.04
N TYR A 480 2.65 4.55 3.45
CA TYR A 480 3.41 3.47 4.08
C TYR A 480 4.37 2.78 3.10
N ARG A 481 5.30 1.99 3.65
CA ARG A 481 6.22 1.16 2.89
C ARG A 481 6.09 -0.31 3.31
N PRO A 482 5.63 -1.21 2.43
CA PRO A 482 5.71 -2.65 2.64
C PRO A 482 7.15 -3.09 2.36
N ARG A 483 7.96 -3.22 3.42
CA ARG A 483 9.43 -3.28 3.31
C ARG A 483 9.92 -4.44 2.46
N ARG A 484 9.30 -5.63 2.59
CA ARG A 484 9.69 -6.81 1.81
C ARG A 484 9.28 -6.70 0.34
N ILE A 485 8.09 -6.17 0.02
CA ILE A 485 7.68 -5.93 -1.37
C ILE A 485 8.64 -4.95 -2.04
N ALA A 486 8.90 -3.81 -1.40
CA ALA A 486 9.78 -2.80 -1.97
C ALA A 486 11.20 -3.34 -2.20
N HIS A 487 11.73 -4.12 -1.27
CA HIS A 487 13.03 -4.80 -1.42
C HIS A 487 13.02 -5.84 -2.56
N VAL A 488 11.94 -6.60 -2.73
CA VAL A 488 11.79 -7.52 -3.88
C VAL A 488 11.75 -6.76 -5.20
N VAL A 489 11.08 -5.61 -5.27
CA VAL A 489 11.08 -4.73 -6.47
C VAL A 489 12.51 -4.27 -6.79
N GLU A 490 13.25 -3.81 -5.79
CA GLU A 490 14.64 -3.35 -5.92
C GLU A 490 15.57 -4.47 -6.40
N LEU A 491 15.52 -5.63 -5.76
CA LEU A 491 16.31 -6.81 -6.14
C LEU A 491 15.93 -7.33 -7.53
N THR A 492 14.64 -7.28 -7.89
CA THR A 492 14.18 -7.65 -9.24
C THR A 492 14.78 -6.72 -10.27
N ALA A 493 14.74 -5.41 -10.03
CA ALA A 493 15.39 -4.45 -10.92
C ALA A 493 16.91 -4.68 -11.00
N LEU A 494 17.60 -4.98 -9.91
CA LEU A 494 19.03 -5.25 -9.94
C LEU A 494 19.39 -6.54 -10.71
N LEU A 495 18.58 -7.59 -10.61
CA LEU A 495 18.83 -8.89 -11.21
C LEU A 495 18.38 -8.97 -12.68
N SER A 496 17.31 -8.29 -13.08
CA SER A 496 16.80 -8.30 -14.47
C SER A 496 17.73 -7.64 -15.50
N LYS A 497 18.88 -7.11 -15.09
CA LYS A 497 19.91 -6.59 -16.00
C LYS A 497 20.79 -7.68 -16.62
N HIS A 498 20.74 -8.89 -16.07
CA HIS A 498 21.65 -10.01 -16.40
C HIS A 498 21.01 -10.96 -17.42
N PRO A 499 21.41 -10.92 -18.70
CA PRO A 499 20.87 -11.80 -19.72
C PRO A 499 21.05 -13.28 -19.37
N GLU A 500 22.14 -13.64 -18.68
CA GLU A 500 22.42 -15.00 -18.22
C GLU A 500 21.37 -15.56 -17.24
N LEU A 501 20.57 -14.69 -16.62
CA LEU A 501 19.44 -15.07 -15.78
C LEU A 501 18.11 -15.04 -16.55
N THR A 502 17.97 -14.16 -17.54
CA THR A 502 16.68 -13.89 -18.20
C THR A 502 16.52 -14.52 -19.59
N GLU A 503 17.63 -14.86 -20.27
CA GLU A 503 17.64 -15.51 -21.58
C GLU A 503 17.82 -17.03 -21.41
N GLY A 504 16.74 -17.77 -21.61
CA GLY A 504 16.76 -19.22 -21.59
C GLY A 504 15.46 -19.82 -21.11
N ARG A 505 14.43 -19.78 -21.96
CA ARG A 505 13.34 -20.77 -22.12
C ARG A 505 12.19 -20.09 -22.87
N GLU A 506 12.14 -20.35 -24.18
CA GLU A 506 10.94 -20.16 -25.00
C GLU A 506 9.75 -20.85 -24.32
N ASP A 507 8.58 -20.23 -24.38
CA ASP A 507 7.32 -20.85 -23.94
C ASP A 507 7.18 -22.21 -24.66
N PRO A 508 6.89 -23.31 -23.94
CA PRO A 508 6.37 -24.48 -24.62
C PRO A 508 4.99 -24.10 -25.18
N ASP A 509 4.88 -24.14 -26.51
CA ASP A 509 3.66 -23.90 -27.32
C ASP A 509 2.34 -24.39 -26.68
#